data_AF-A0A7C7H517-F1
#
_entry.id   AF-A0A7C7H517-F1
#
_cell.length_a   1.000
_cell.length_b   1.000
_cell.length_c   1.000
_cell.angle_alpha   90.00
_cell.angle_beta   90.00
_cell.angle_gamma   90.00
#
_symmetry.space_group_name_H-M   'P 1'
#
loop_
_entity.id
_entity.type
_entity.pdbx_description
1 polymer ?
#
loop_
_entity_poly.entity_id
_entity_poly.type
_entity_poly.pdbx_seq_one_letter_code
_entity_poly.pdbx_strand_id
1 'polypeptide(L)'
;MKFEVFLTVVFYSFINYLFQRSIKPYVLIGVFGVFVFAGCEKPGVIGLDVHPEADQFNVLFSDTSTLVAKTILEDSIRTDEPILNLLGAYTDPVFGYTAASFYTQFSMTTNNVGFGSSFVPDSLVLTIGYVGSYGPSPSAQTVNVYRLTEDIYEDSAYYSNRDFAYDPLELASVSIAPVDEDSVVRIKLDGSNSVFSSNDSFFVDNAAFQSFFKGFYISTDTSMPCCPGGTGATCCSGGILYLDMLSSYTKL
;
A
#
# COMPACT_ATOMS: atom_id res chain seq x y z
N MET A 1 -54.77 3.15 28.20
CA MET A 1 -55.90 2.30 27.73
C MET A 1 -56.99 2.05 28.77
N LYS A 2 -56.70 1.90 30.08
CA LYS A 2 -57.75 1.64 31.10
C LYS A 2 -58.57 2.88 31.55
N PHE A 3 -58.05 4.10 31.36
CA PHE A 3 -58.74 5.33 31.80
C PHE A 3 -59.79 5.82 30.80
N GLU A 4 -59.54 5.67 29.50
CA GLU A 4 -60.49 6.11 28.46
C GLU A 4 -61.76 5.27 28.43
N VAL A 5 -61.64 3.95 28.61
CA VAL A 5 -62.79 3.03 28.67
C VAL A 5 -63.68 3.31 29.89
N PHE A 6 -63.07 3.71 31.01
CA PHE A 6 -63.83 4.07 32.22
C PHE A 6 -64.65 5.34 32.00
N LEU A 7 -64.08 6.35 31.34
CA LEU A 7 -64.77 7.59 30.99
C LEU A 7 -65.94 7.33 30.03
N THR A 8 -65.79 6.46 29.04
CA THR A 8 -66.88 6.16 28.09
C THR A 8 -68.05 5.46 28.77
N VAL A 9 -67.79 4.50 29.68
CA VAL A 9 -68.84 3.77 30.41
C VAL A 9 -69.60 4.69 31.37
N VAL A 10 -68.89 5.57 32.09
CA VAL A 10 -69.52 6.56 32.97
C VAL A 10 -70.34 7.56 32.16
N PHE A 11 -69.83 8.04 31.01
CA PHE A 11 -70.58 8.93 30.12
C PHE A 11 -71.86 8.28 29.60
N TYR A 12 -71.79 7.02 29.14
CA TYR A 12 -72.95 6.32 28.60
C TYR A 12 -74.01 6.04 29.66
N SER A 13 -73.59 5.68 30.87
CA SER A 13 -74.51 5.46 31.99
C SER A 13 -75.15 6.78 32.46
N PHE A 14 -74.42 7.90 32.42
CA PHE A 14 -74.93 9.21 32.79
C PHE A 14 -75.92 9.75 31.75
N ILE A 15 -75.67 9.54 30.45
CA ILE A 15 -76.59 9.90 29.36
C ILE A 15 -77.90 9.10 29.47
N ASN A 16 -77.81 7.78 29.69
CA ASN A 16 -79.01 6.94 29.85
C ASN A 16 -79.81 7.31 31.11
N TYR A 17 -79.15 7.68 32.21
CA TYR A 17 -79.82 8.17 33.42
C TYR A 17 -80.53 9.50 33.18
N LEU A 18 -79.91 10.42 32.44
CA LEU A 18 -80.50 11.72 32.10
C LEU A 18 -81.63 11.60 31.06
N PHE A 19 -81.65 10.56 30.23
CA PHE A 19 -82.76 10.26 29.29
C PHE A 19 -84.01 9.73 29.99
N GLN A 20 -83.88 9.06 31.14
CA GLN A 20 -85.02 8.57 31.93
C GLN A 20 -85.75 9.66 32.72
N ARG A 21 -85.05 10.75 33.08
CA ARG A 21 -85.66 11.91 33.72
C ARG A 21 -86.09 12.86 32.60
N SER A 22 -87.33 13.37 32.62
CA SER A 22 -87.93 14.21 31.54
C SER A 22 -87.25 15.59 31.39
N ILE A 23 -85.93 15.62 31.25
CA ILE A 23 -85.08 16.79 31.06
C ILE A 23 -85.11 17.10 29.58
N LYS A 24 -85.58 18.31 29.27
CA LYS A 24 -85.78 18.75 27.89
C LYS A 24 -84.43 18.85 27.17
N PRO A 25 -84.32 18.39 25.90
CA PRO A 25 -83.05 18.16 25.20
C PRO A 25 -82.19 19.43 25.04
N TYR A 26 -82.82 20.61 25.05
CA TYR A 26 -82.13 21.90 25.00
C TYR A 26 -81.27 22.21 26.23
N VAL A 27 -81.59 21.64 27.41
CA VAL A 27 -80.76 21.81 28.62
C VAL A 27 -79.47 20.99 28.52
N LEU A 28 -79.55 19.80 27.92
CA LEU A 28 -78.37 18.94 27.67
C LEU A 28 -77.40 19.56 26.66
N ILE A 29 -77.94 20.20 25.60
CA ILE A 29 -77.11 20.93 24.62
C ILE A 29 -76.40 22.12 25.28
N GLY A 30 -77.07 22.82 26.20
CA GLY A 30 -76.46 23.92 26.96
C GLY A 30 -75.31 23.47 27.86
N VAL A 31 -75.48 22.37 28.59
CA VAL A 31 -74.43 21.82 29.47
C VAL A 31 -73.25 21.27 28.68
N PHE A 32 -73.52 20.59 27.55
CA PHE A 32 -72.46 20.10 26.67
C PHE A 32 -71.66 21.25 26.04
N GLY A 33 -72.33 22.35 25.64
CA GLY A 33 -71.67 23.54 25.13
C GLY A 33 -70.68 24.17 26.12
N VAL A 34 -71.00 24.19 27.42
CA VAL A 34 -70.11 24.73 28.47
C VAL A 34 -68.84 23.89 28.63
N PHE A 35 -68.92 22.56 28.51
CA PHE A 35 -67.75 21.68 28.60
C PHE A 35 -66.80 21.81 27.40
N VAL A 36 -67.31 22.12 26.20
CA VAL A 36 -66.46 22.29 25.00
C VAL A 36 -65.61 23.57 25.06
N PHE A 37 -66.09 24.63 25.74
CA PHE A 37 -65.31 25.87 25.90
C PHE A 37 -64.26 25.81 27.02
N ALA A 38 -64.31 24.83 27.92
CA ALA A 38 -63.33 24.66 29.00
C ALA A 38 -62.07 23.86 28.60
N GLY A 39 -62.01 23.31 27.38
CA GLY A 39 -60.95 22.40 26.93
C GLY A 39 -59.78 23.04 26.16
N CYS A 40 -59.70 24.36 26.08
CA CYS A 40 -58.62 25.03 25.35
C CYS A 40 -57.39 25.23 26.25
N GLU A 41 -56.70 24.16 26.60
CA GLU A 41 -55.35 24.24 27.15
C GLU A 41 -54.40 24.60 25.99
N LYS A 42 -53.62 25.69 26.11
CA LYS A 42 -52.58 25.99 25.12
C LYS A 42 -51.63 24.79 25.04
N PRO A 43 -51.16 24.36 23.84
CA PRO A 43 -50.12 23.36 23.78
C PRO A 43 -48.89 23.89 24.52
N GLY A 44 -48.55 23.24 25.63
CA GLY A 44 -47.31 23.51 26.36
C GLY A 44 -46.14 23.38 25.40
N VAL A 45 -45.18 24.28 25.50
CA VAL A 45 -44.00 24.33 24.64
C VAL A 45 -43.19 23.05 24.88
N ILE A 46 -43.37 22.05 24.02
CA ILE A 46 -42.57 20.83 24.06
C ILE A 46 -41.31 21.12 23.24
N GLY A 47 -40.27 21.61 23.91
CA GLY A 47 -38.98 21.84 23.27
C GLY A 47 -38.12 22.84 24.03
N LEU A 48 -37.04 22.34 24.61
CA LEU A 48 -35.86 23.04 25.14
C LEU A 48 -36.00 24.02 26.32
N ASP A 49 -37.13 24.71 26.50
CA ASP A 49 -37.26 25.79 27.51
C ASP A 49 -37.71 25.32 28.91
N VAL A 50 -37.94 24.01 29.09
CA VAL A 50 -38.42 23.43 30.37
C VAL A 50 -37.26 23.01 31.28
N HIS A 51 -36.03 23.14 30.82
CA HIS A 51 -34.86 22.79 31.63
C HIS A 51 -34.34 24.05 32.32
N PRO A 52 -34.39 24.14 33.66
CA PRO A 52 -33.76 25.26 34.37
C PRO A 52 -32.28 25.28 33.98
N GLU A 53 -31.70 26.48 33.75
CA GLU A 53 -30.29 26.65 33.34
C GLU A 53 -29.31 25.88 34.23
N ALA A 54 -29.69 25.59 35.49
CA ALA A 54 -28.91 24.83 36.45
C ALA A 54 -28.68 23.35 36.10
N ASP A 55 -29.42 22.80 35.15
CA ASP A 55 -29.48 21.36 34.88
C ASP A 55 -28.93 21.02 33.47
N GLN A 56 -28.55 22.05 32.69
CA GLN A 56 -27.85 21.89 31.41
C GLN A 56 -26.61 21.02 31.57
N PHE A 57 -26.55 19.90 30.83
CA PHE A 57 -25.33 19.12 30.70
C PHE A 57 -24.18 20.06 30.30
N ASN A 58 -23.13 20.11 31.11
CA ASN A 58 -21.93 20.87 30.81
C ASN A 58 -21.14 20.15 29.70
N VAL A 59 -21.68 20.20 28.48
CA VAL A 59 -21.09 19.58 27.30
C VAL A 59 -19.95 20.48 26.85
N LEU A 60 -18.75 20.14 27.31
CA LEU A 60 -17.52 20.77 26.86
C LEU A 60 -17.22 20.27 25.45
N PHE A 61 -17.38 21.15 24.46
CA PHE A 61 -16.87 20.95 23.11
C PHE A 61 -15.40 21.35 23.07
N SER A 62 -14.52 20.44 22.66
CA SER A 62 -13.09 20.68 22.55
C SER A 62 -12.59 20.21 21.19
N ASP A 63 -12.43 21.16 20.26
CA ASP A 63 -11.79 20.93 18.94
C ASP A 63 -10.26 21.01 19.00
N THR A 64 -9.69 21.32 20.16
CA THR A 64 -8.24 21.58 20.31
C THR A 64 -7.46 20.36 20.77
N SER A 65 -7.78 19.18 20.24
CA SER A 65 -6.94 17.99 20.41
C SER A 65 -5.82 18.00 19.37
N THR A 66 -4.60 18.33 19.78
CA THR A 66 -3.42 18.22 18.92
C THR A 66 -3.00 16.75 18.83
N LEU A 67 -3.28 16.11 17.69
CA LEU A 67 -2.79 14.75 17.41
C LEU A 67 -1.31 14.84 16.99
N VAL A 68 -0.42 14.33 17.83
CA VAL A 68 1.00 14.17 17.49
C VAL A 68 1.21 12.77 16.95
N ALA A 69 1.10 12.62 15.62
CA ALA A 69 1.47 11.38 14.94
C ALA A 69 2.99 11.34 14.73
N LYS A 70 3.59 10.17 14.94
CA LYS A 70 5.00 9.90 14.64
C LYS A 70 5.11 8.59 13.89
N THR A 71 5.97 8.56 12.89
CA THR A 71 6.37 7.32 12.22
C THR A 71 7.35 6.58 13.14
N ILE A 72 7.08 5.29 13.37
CA ILE A 72 8.03 4.37 13.98
C ILE A 72 8.68 3.56 12.87
N LEU A 73 9.98 3.28 13.01
CA LEU A 73 10.67 2.43 12.06
C LEU A 73 10.16 0.99 12.26
N GLU A 74 9.58 0.43 11.20
CA GLU A 74 9.17 -0.96 11.17
C GLU A 74 10.41 -1.86 11.05
N ASP A 75 10.37 -3.04 11.65
CA ASP A 75 11.48 -3.99 11.59
C ASP A 75 11.74 -4.43 10.13
N SER A 76 12.87 -5.09 9.90
CA SER A 76 13.21 -5.63 8.58
C SER A 76 12.13 -6.57 8.06
N ILE A 77 11.78 -6.41 6.79
CA ILE A 77 10.81 -7.27 6.11
C ILE A 77 11.53 -8.42 5.42
N ARG A 78 10.85 -9.57 5.28
CA ARG A 78 11.37 -10.71 4.54
C ARG A 78 11.43 -10.38 3.05
N THR A 79 12.58 -10.64 2.42
CA THR A 79 12.88 -10.25 1.03
C THR A 79 13.45 -11.39 0.19
N ASP A 80 13.44 -12.64 0.68
CA ASP A 80 13.70 -13.80 -0.17
C ASP A 80 12.53 -14.10 -1.11
N GLU A 81 12.87 -14.52 -2.33
CA GLU A 81 11.95 -14.96 -3.38
C GLU A 81 10.73 -14.04 -3.63
N PRO A 82 10.92 -12.71 -3.75
CA PRO A 82 9.80 -11.80 -3.98
C PRO A 82 9.25 -12.00 -5.40
N ILE A 83 7.93 -11.80 -5.55
CA ILE A 83 7.27 -11.84 -6.87
C ILE A 83 7.86 -10.75 -7.80
N LEU A 84 8.12 -9.57 -7.24
CA LEU A 84 8.71 -8.43 -7.95
C LEU A 84 9.93 -7.95 -7.19
N ASN A 85 11.05 -7.83 -7.90
CA ASN A 85 12.29 -7.27 -7.40
C ASN A 85 12.28 -5.76 -7.64
N LEU A 86 12.77 -5.01 -6.67
CA LEU A 86 12.78 -3.55 -6.70
C LEU A 86 14.18 -3.06 -7.07
N LEU A 87 14.27 -2.14 -8.03
CA LEU A 87 15.53 -1.55 -8.45
C LEU A 87 15.37 -0.07 -8.75
N GLY A 88 16.19 0.80 -8.16
CA GLY A 88 16.18 2.22 -8.47
C GLY A 88 16.38 3.09 -7.26
N ALA A 89 16.46 4.39 -7.49
CA ALA A 89 16.38 5.40 -6.46
C ALA A 89 15.27 6.39 -6.79
N TYR A 90 14.66 6.96 -5.76
CA TYR A 90 13.61 7.96 -5.88
C TYR A 90 13.60 8.87 -4.66
N THR A 91 13.45 10.18 -4.87
CA THR A 91 13.25 11.15 -3.79
C THR A 91 11.78 11.58 -3.76
N ASP A 92 11.05 11.06 -2.79
CA ASP A 92 9.67 11.45 -2.56
C ASP A 92 9.61 12.79 -1.81
N PRO A 93 8.76 13.75 -2.22
CA PRO A 93 8.63 15.04 -1.52
C PRO A 93 8.14 14.93 -0.06
N VAL A 94 7.48 13.84 0.29
CA VAL A 94 6.91 13.55 1.62
C VAL A 94 7.79 12.56 2.38
N PHE A 95 8.17 11.44 1.77
CA PHE A 95 8.92 10.35 2.42
C PHE A 95 10.44 10.49 2.32
N GLY A 96 10.95 11.36 1.46
CA GLY A 96 12.38 11.58 1.27
C GLY A 96 13.03 10.56 0.34
N TYR A 97 14.34 10.41 0.46
CA TYR A 97 15.15 9.56 -0.41
C TYR A 97 14.93 8.08 -0.10
N THR A 98 14.63 7.31 -1.14
CA THR A 98 14.48 5.84 -1.11
C THR A 98 15.33 5.23 -2.22
N ALA A 99 16.02 4.14 -1.92
CA ALA A 99 16.75 3.37 -2.91
C ALA A 99 16.48 1.88 -2.72
N ALA A 100 16.52 1.14 -3.82
CA ALA A 100 16.31 -0.30 -3.89
C ALA A 100 17.37 -0.92 -4.79
N SER A 101 17.96 -2.00 -4.28
CA SER A 101 18.87 -2.90 -4.98
C SER A 101 18.52 -4.33 -4.60
N PHE A 102 18.99 -5.29 -5.38
CA PHE A 102 18.68 -6.69 -5.11
C PHE A 102 19.85 -7.60 -5.48
N TYR A 103 19.83 -8.78 -4.86
CA TYR A 103 20.75 -9.87 -5.09
C TYR A 103 20.00 -11.01 -5.76
N THR A 104 20.63 -11.66 -6.73
CA THR A 104 20.00 -12.76 -7.46
C THR A 104 21.02 -13.82 -7.84
N GLN A 105 20.58 -15.07 -7.85
CA GLN A 105 21.35 -16.21 -8.32
C GLN A 105 20.64 -16.82 -9.53
N PHE A 106 21.43 -17.30 -10.50
CA PHE A 106 20.92 -17.97 -11.69
C PHE A 106 21.18 -19.46 -11.62
N SER A 107 20.23 -20.23 -12.15
CA SER A 107 20.38 -21.66 -12.38
C SER A 107 20.40 -21.93 -13.88
N MET A 108 21.17 -22.93 -14.28
CA MET A 108 21.17 -23.41 -15.66
C MET A 108 19.87 -24.13 -15.96
N THR A 109 19.35 -23.89 -17.17
CA THR A 109 18.16 -24.59 -17.69
C THR A 109 18.51 -25.97 -18.24
N THR A 110 19.76 -26.18 -18.63
CA THR A 110 20.29 -27.43 -19.16
C THR A 110 21.62 -27.77 -18.50
N ASN A 111 21.85 -29.07 -18.32
CA ASN A 111 23.07 -29.62 -17.74
C ASN A 111 24.04 -30.09 -18.84
N ASN A 112 25.31 -30.24 -18.50
CA ASN A 112 26.38 -30.68 -19.39
C ASN A 112 26.52 -29.80 -20.65
N VAL A 113 26.52 -28.48 -20.47
CA VAL A 113 26.77 -27.54 -21.57
C VAL A 113 28.27 -27.55 -21.88
N GLY A 114 28.63 -27.95 -23.10
CA GLY A 114 30.01 -27.94 -23.58
C GLY A 114 30.23 -26.84 -24.60
N PHE A 115 31.19 -25.96 -24.33
CA PHE A 115 31.53 -24.86 -25.24
C PHE A 115 32.67 -25.23 -26.20
N GLY A 116 33.44 -26.28 -25.89
CA GLY A 116 34.56 -26.74 -26.69
C GLY A 116 35.80 -25.83 -26.57
N SER A 117 36.92 -26.27 -27.16
CA SER A 117 38.24 -25.67 -26.91
C SER A 117 38.51 -24.33 -27.60
N SER A 118 37.64 -23.87 -28.50
CA SER A 118 37.80 -22.62 -29.27
C SER A 118 36.74 -21.58 -28.96
N PHE A 119 35.92 -21.78 -27.92
CA PHE A 119 34.90 -20.82 -27.53
C PHE A 119 35.53 -19.62 -26.83
N VAL A 120 35.32 -18.45 -27.41
CA VAL A 120 35.67 -17.16 -26.82
C VAL A 120 34.36 -16.39 -26.67
N PRO A 121 33.81 -16.27 -25.45
CA PRO A 121 32.64 -15.44 -25.23
C PRO A 121 32.99 -13.98 -25.53
N ASP A 122 32.14 -13.29 -26.30
CA ASP A 122 32.28 -11.86 -26.60
C ASP A 122 31.54 -11.02 -25.55
N SER A 123 30.26 -11.33 -25.33
CA SER A 123 29.44 -10.65 -24.33
C SER A 123 28.27 -11.49 -23.86
N LEU A 124 27.74 -11.14 -22.69
CA LEU A 124 26.51 -11.70 -22.13
C LEU A 124 25.45 -10.62 -22.10
N VAL A 125 24.18 -11.00 -22.30
CA VAL A 125 23.07 -10.04 -22.21
C VAL A 125 22.06 -10.55 -21.20
N LEU A 126 22.14 -10.00 -19.99
CA LEU A 126 21.14 -10.22 -18.97
C LEU A 126 19.84 -9.52 -19.42
N THR A 127 18.80 -10.31 -19.69
CA THR A 127 17.46 -9.82 -20.01
C THR A 127 16.58 -10.05 -18.79
N ILE A 128 15.87 -9.01 -18.34
CA ILE A 128 15.00 -9.05 -17.16
C ILE A 128 13.61 -8.57 -17.56
N GLY A 129 12.55 -9.25 -17.14
CA GLY A 129 11.17 -8.81 -17.33
C GLY A 129 10.89 -7.53 -16.55
N TYR A 130 10.36 -6.51 -17.22
CA TYR A 130 9.94 -5.25 -16.61
C TYR A 130 8.41 -5.20 -16.55
N VAL A 131 7.89 -4.89 -15.36
CA VAL A 131 6.44 -4.88 -15.10
C VAL A 131 5.92 -3.44 -14.99
N GLY A 132 6.72 -2.53 -14.47
CA GLY A 132 6.33 -1.14 -14.29
C GLY A 132 7.30 -0.38 -13.40
N SER A 133 6.95 0.85 -13.07
CA SER A 133 7.75 1.70 -12.18
C SER A 133 6.88 2.49 -11.21
N TYR A 134 7.49 2.93 -10.12
CA TYR A 134 6.93 3.86 -9.15
C TYR A 134 7.72 5.16 -9.15
N GLY A 135 7.01 6.28 -9.18
CA GLY A 135 7.57 7.63 -9.22
C GLY A 135 7.13 8.41 -10.47
N PRO A 136 7.49 9.70 -10.56
CA PRO A 136 7.37 10.46 -11.79
C PRO A 136 8.22 9.80 -12.88
N SER A 137 7.77 9.86 -14.14
CA SER A 137 8.37 9.19 -15.31
C SER A 137 9.88 9.00 -15.15
N PRO A 138 10.36 7.75 -15.11
CA PRO A 138 11.71 7.46 -14.65
C PRO A 138 12.70 8.16 -15.57
N SER A 139 13.36 9.20 -15.06
CA SER A 139 14.55 9.70 -15.73
C SER A 139 15.58 8.57 -15.81
N ALA A 140 16.48 8.65 -16.78
CA ALA A 140 17.46 7.61 -17.00
C ALA A 140 18.31 7.37 -15.73
N GLN A 141 18.30 6.15 -15.22
CA GLN A 141 19.05 5.75 -14.03
C GLN A 141 20.20 4.82 -14.42
N THR A 142 21.38 5.06 -13.88
CA THR A 142 22.53 4.16 -14.09
C THR A 142 22.36 2.94 -13.22
N VAL A 143 22.24 1.77 -13.84
CA VAL A 143 22.24 0.46 -13.22
C VAL A 143 23.64 -0.12 -13.33
N ASN A 144 24.18 -0.54 -12.18
CA ASN A 144 25.45 -1.23 -12.06
C ASN A 144 25.21 -2.69 -11.68
N VAL A 145 25.99 -3.58 -12.30
CA VAL A 145 25.94 -5.01 -12.02
C VAL A 145 27.29 -5.47 -11.52
N TYR A 146 27.29 -6.18 -10.38
CA TYR A 146 28.48 -6.71 -9.73
C TYR A 146 28.35 -8.22 -9.54
N ARG A 147 29.48 -8.91 -9.38
CA ARG A 147 29.52 -10.35 -9.09
C ARG A 147 29.47 -10.61 -7.59
N LEU A 148 28.64 -11.56 -7.17
CA LEU A 148 28.65 -12.04 -5.79
C LEU A 148 29.88 -12.89 -5.46
N THR A 149 30.43 -12.69 -4.26
CA THR A 149 31.51 -13.51 -3.70
C THR A 149 31.04 -14.34 -2.50
N GLU A 150 29.86 -14.04 -1.97
CA GLU A 150 29.15 -14.80 -0.96
C GLU A 150 28.07 -15.70 -1.58
N ASP A 151 27.84 -16.87 -0.99
CA ASP A 151 26.82 -17.81 -1.43
C ASP A 151 25.43 -17.41 -0.91
N ILE A 152 24.41 -17.62 -1.75
CA ILE A 152 22.99 -17.50 -1.40
C ILE A 152 22.41 -18.91 -1.39
N TYR A 153 21.59 -19.21 -0.38
CA TYR A 153 20.94 -20.51 -0.20
C TYR A 153 19.43 -20.36 -0.19
N GLU A 154 18.74 -21.15 -1.01
CA GLU A 154 17.27 -21.15 -1.14
C GLU A 154 16.54 -21.55 0.16
N ASP A 155 17.18 -22.36 1.00
CA ASP A 155 16.63 -22.83 2.28
C ASP A 155 16.73 -21.81 3.43
N SER A 156 17.34 -20.65 3.17
CA SER A 156 17.60 -19.60 4.14
C SER A 156 16.59 -18.44 4.02
N ALA A 157 16.22 -17.84 5.15
CA ALA A 157 15.38 -16.65 5.17
C ALA A 157 16.24 -15.38 5.09
N TYR A 158 15.90 -14.46 4.18
CA TYR A 158 16.62 -13.20 3.99
C TYR A 158 15.69 -12.01 4.21
N TYR A 159 16.28 -10.93 4.73
CA TYR A 159 15.54 -9.73 5.14
C TYR A 159 16.19 -8.48 4.55
N SER A 160 15.43 -7.39 4.50
CA SER A 160 15.83 -6.11 3.86
C SER A 160 17.07 -5.42 4.46
N ASN A 161 17.59 -5.91 5.58
CA ASN A 161 18.80 -5.43 6.26
C ASN A 161 20.02 -6.35 6.07
N ARG A 162 19.93 -7.36 5.18
CA ARG A 162 21.00 -8.31 4.89
C ARG A 162 21.74 -7.92 3.60
N ASP A 163 23.03 -7.62 3.75
CA ASP A 163 23.94 -7.36 2.62
C ASP A 163 24.85 -8.57 2.32
N PHE A 164 25.03 -8.93 1.05
CA PHE A 164 25.95 -9.99 0.63
C PHE A 164 27.28 -9.43 0.14
N ALA A 165 28.37 -10.15 0.37
CA ALA A 165 29.67 -9.76 -0.17
C ALA A 165 29.72 -9.89 -1.70
N TYR A 166 30.27 -8.87 -2.36
CA TYR A 166 30.41 -8.79 -3.83
C TYR A 166 31.78 -8.23 -4.24
N ASP A 167 32.17 -8.50 -5.48
CA ASP A 167 33.38 -7.95 -6.10
C ASP A 167 33.11 -6.48 -6.52
N PRO A 168 33.90 -5.50 -6.07
CA PRO A 168 33.72 -4.10 -6.44
C PRO A 168 33.99 -3.81 -7.93
N LEU A 169 34.54 -4.75 -8.69
CA LEU A 169 34.67 -4.63 -10.13
C LEU A 169 33.31 -4.73 -10.82
N GLU A 170 32.90 -3.65 -11.47
CA GLU A 170 31.66 -3.60 -12.26
C GLU A 170 31.72 -4.55 -13.47
N LEU A 171 30.71 -5.41 -13.61
CA LEU A 171 30.49 -6.24 -14.80
C LEU A 171 29.76 -5.48 -15.91
N ALA A 172 28.94 -4.51 -15.51
CA ALA A 172 28.27 -3.58 -16.41
C ALA A 172 27.85 -2.32 -15.68
N SER A 173 27.78 -1.22 -16.43
CA SER A 173 27.18 0.04 -16.03
C SER A 173 26.38 0.57 -17.22
N VAL A 174 25.06 0.60 -17.08
CA VAL A 174 24.14 0.99 -18.17
C VAL A 174 23.09 1.96 -17.67
N SER A 175 22.84 3.02 -18.44
CA SER A 175 21.75 3.95 -18.15
C SER A 175 20.45 3.41 -18.74
N ILE A 176 19.46 3.15 -17.88
CA ILE A 176 18.16 2.61 -18.26
C ILE A 176 17.09 3.67 -17.96
N ALA A 177 16.33 4.02 -18.99
CA ALA A 177 15.10 4.80 -18.89
C ALA A 177 13.97 3.92 -19.44
N PRO A 178 13.33 3.10 -18.61
CA PRO A 178 12.29 2.21 -19.09
C PRO A 178 11.09 3.06 -19.51
N VAL A 179 10.70 2.90 -20.78
CA VAL A 179 9.47 3.47 -21.32
C VAL A 179 8.35 2.50 -20.98
N ASP A 180 7.17 2.98 -20.64
CA ASP A 180 6.02 2.16 -20.21
C ASP A 180 5.57 1.09 -21.24
N GLU A 181 6.09 1.13 -22.48
CA GLU A 181 5.83 0.14 -23.53
C GLU A 181 6.88 -1.00 -23.60
N ASP A 182 8.05 -0.86 -22.98
CA ASP A 182 9.03 -1.93 -22.99
C ASP A 182 8.68 -2.97 -21.94
N SER A 183 8.71 -4.26 -22.30
CA SER A 183 8.44 -5.37 -21.36
C SER A 183 9.72 -5.97 -20.80
N VAL A 184 10.89 -5.52 -21.25
CA VAL A 184 12.19 -6.08 -20.84
C VAL A 184 13.24 -5.01 -20.64
N VAL A 185 14.13 -5.25 -19.68
CA VAL A 185 15.37 -4.51 -19.50
C VAL A 185 16.51 -5.40 -19.95
N ARG A 186 17.41 -4.88 -20.78
CA ARG A 186 18.58 -5.61 -21.28
C ARG A 186 19.86 -4.94 -20.82
N ILE A 187 20.68 -5.70 -20.11
CA ILE A 187 21.97 -5.26 -19.61
C ILE A 187 23.03 -6.10 -20.31
N LYS A 188 23.82 -5.45 -21.18
CA LYS A 188 24.99 -6.08 -21.76
C LYS A 188 26.10 -6.09 -20.71
N LEU A 189 26.53 -7.28 -20.33
CA LEU A 189 27.66 -7.49 -19.45
C LEU A 189 28.93 -7.62 -20.28
N ASP A 190 30.01 -7.03 -19.80
CA ASP A 190 31.32 -7.21 -20.41
C ASP A 190 31.73 -8.67 -20.26
N GLY A 191 31.94 -9.35 -21.39
CA GLY A 191 32.22 -10.79 -21.50
C GLY A 191 33.60 -11.20 -20.98
N SER A 192 34.17 -10.44 -20.05
CA SER A 192 35.42 -10.81 -19.39
C SER A 192 35.28 -12.17 -18.67
N ASN A 193 36.40 -12.89 -18.51
CA ASN A 193 36.51 -14.25 -17.94
C ASN A 193 35.93 -14.44 -16.52
N SER A 194 35.26 -13.43 -15.96
CA SER A 194 34.63 -13.45 -14.63
C SER A 194 33.24 -14.09 -14.65
N VAL A 195 32.50 -14.03 -15.77
CA VAL A 195 31.13 -14.60 -15.87
C VAL A 195 31.10 -15.92 -16.63
N PHE A 196 32.03 -16.13 -17.57
CA PHE A 196 32.18 -17.38 -18.31
C PHE A 196 33.57 -17.98 -18.17
N SER A 197 33.62 -19.30 -18.34
CA SER A 197 34.85 -20.05 -18.44
C SER A 197 34.76 -21.00 -19.63
N SER A 198 35.89 -21.28 -20.29
CA SER A 198 36.00 -22.35 -21.29
C SER A 198 36.07 -23.74 -20.66
N ASN A 199 36.08 -23.83 -19.33
CA ASN A 199 36.12 -25.09 -18.62
C ASN A 199 34.70 -25.64 -18.43
N ASP A 200 34.35 -26.63 -19.25
CA ASP A 200 33.05 -27.31 -19.24
C ASP A 200 32.70 -27.95 -17.87
N SER A 201 33.68 -28.19 -16.99
CA SER A 201 33.40 -28.75 -15.65
C SER A 201 32.53 -27.86 -14.77
N PHE A 202 32.50 -26.55 -15.03
CA PHE A 202 31.62 -25.63 -14.31
C PHE A 202 30.17 -25.66 -14.80
N PHE A 203 29.90 -26.32 -15.93
CA PHE A 203 28.57 -26.37 -16.58
C PHE A 203 27.98 -27.78 -16.63
N VAL A 204 28.48 -28.69 -15.79
CA VAL A 204 27.98 -30.06 -15.66
C VAL A 204 26.60 -30.07 -15.01
N ASP A 205 26.44 -29.35 -13.89
CA ASP A 205 25.18 -29.22 -13.16
C ASP A 205 25.10 -27.86 -12.42
N ASN A 206 23.92 -27.57 -11.86
CA ASN A 206 23.69 -26.33 -11.13
C ASN A 206 24.61 -26.16 -9.92
N ALA A 207 25.02 -27.23 -9.24
CA ALA A 207 25.89 -27.12 -8.08
C ALA A 207 27.31 -26.66 -8.49
N ALA A 208 27.85 -27.23 -9.56
CA ALA A 208 29.13 -26.81 -10.15
C ALA A 208 29.05 -25.36 -10.66
N PHE A 209 27.95 -24.99 -11.31
CA PHE A 209 27.76 -23.64 -11.83
C PHE A 209 27.64 -22.61 -10.71
N GLN A 210 26.80 -22.85 -9.70
CA GLN A 210 26.61 -21.94 -8.57
C GLN A 210 27.88 -21.81 -7.72
N SER A 211 28.71 -22.86 -7.64
CA SER A 211 30.03 -22.77 -7.01
C SER A 211 31.01 -21.92 -7.82
N PHE A 212 30.90 -21.90 -9.15
CA PHE A 212 31.71 -21.03 -10.01
C PHE A 212 31.18 -19.59 -9.99
N PHE A 213 29.87 -19.41 -10.15
CA PHE A 213 29.19 -18.12 -10.26
C PHE A 213 28.03 -18.03 -9.27
N LYS A 214 28.28 -17.35 -8.15
CA LYS A 214 27.36 -17.31 -7.00
C LYS A 214 26.11 -16.46 -7.24
N GLY A 215 26.19 -15.49 -8.15
CA GLY A 215 25.09 -14.62 -8.53
C GLY A 215 25.53 -13.19 -8.84
N PHE A 216 24.54 -12.32 -8.97
CA PHE A 216 24.71 -10.90 -9.25
C PHE A 216 24.18 -10.04 -8.11
N TYR A 217 24.86 -8.92 -7.88
CA TYR A 217 24.31 -7.78 -7.17
C TYR A 217 23.97 -6.69 -8.19
N ILE A 218 22.72 -6.25 -8.21
CA ILE A 218 22.23 -5.25 -9.15
C ILE A 218 21.76 -4.04 -8.34
N SER A 219 22.41 -2.90 -8.57
CA SER A 219 22.13 -1.66 -7.88
C SER A 219 22.02 -0.50 -8.84
N THR A 220 21.43 0.60 -8.38
CA THR A 220 21.45 1.87 -9.12
C THR A 220 22.38 2.86 -8.46
N ASP A 221 23.01 3.70 -9.27
CA ASP A 221 23.78 4.81 -8.75
C ASP A 221 22.87 5.72 -7.92
N THR A 222 23.23 5.86 -6.65
CA THR A 222 22.53 6.71 -5.69
C THR A 222 22.81 8.20 -5.91
N SER A 223 23.83 8.53 -6.71
CA SER A 223 24.16 9.89 -7.12
C SER A 223 23.25 10.36 -8.24
N MET A 224 21.97 10.61 -7.91
CA MET A 224 21.14 11.35 -8.85
C MET A 224 21.78 12.71 -9.11
N PRO A 225 21.92 13.14 -10.37
CA PRO A 225 22.28 14.51 -10.67
C PRO A 225 21.09 15.39 -10.29
N CYS A 226 20.97 15.72 -9.01
CA CYS A 226 20.22 16.89 -8.58
C CYS A 226 20.79 18.04 -9.41
N CYS A 227 20.00 18.63 -10.30
CA CYS A 227 20.50 19.67 -11.21
C CYS A 227 21.31 20.72 -10.42
N PRO A 228 22.47 21.18 -10.92
CA PRO A 228 23.27 22.19 -10.21
C PRO A 228 22.46 23.48 -10.12
N GLY A 229 21.92 23.81 -8.95
CA GLY A 229 21.25 25.09 -8.67
C GLY A 229 19.75 25.05 -8.36
N GLY A 230 19.12 23.88 -8.24
CA GLY A 230 17.71 23.79 -7.82
C GLY A 230 17.55 23.61 -6.31
N THR A 231 17.02 24.60 -5.60
CA THR A 231 16.47 24.40 -4.24
C THR A 231 15.06 23.81 -4.36
N GLY A 232 14.95 22.48 -4.36
CA GLY A 232 13.67 21.77 -4.33
C GLY A 232 13.77 20.30 -4.72
N ALA A 233 12.91 19.45 -4.14
CA ALA A 233 12.84 18.00 -4.39
C ALA A 233 12.40 17.61 -5.82
N THR A 234 12.13 18.58 -6.69
CA THR A 234 11.54 18.38 -8.03
C THR A 234 12.54 18.06 -9.15
N CYS A 235 13.86 18.11 -8.89
CA CYS A 235 14.91 17.82 -9.88
C CYS A 235 15.61 16.46 -9.67
N CYS A 236 15.18 15.65 -8.70
CA CYS A 236 15.68 14.29 -8.45
C CYS A 236 14.60 13.25 -8.83
N SER A 237 14.19 13.24 -10.09
CA SER A 237 13.08 12.41 -10.58
C SER A 237 13.56 11.03 -11.03
N GLY A 238 14.16 10.24 -10.13
CA GLY A 238 14.32 8.80 -10.39
C GLY A 238 12.99 8.05 -10.19
N GLY A 239 13.04 6.73 -10.25
CA GLY A 239 11.89 5.87 -10.00
C GLY A 239 12.33 4.48 -9.55
N ILE A 240 11.45 3.78 -8.84
CA ILE A 240 11.67 2.39 -8.45
C ILE A 240 11.07 1.49 -9.53
N LEU A 241 11.91 0.69 -10.18
CA LEU A 241 11.52 -0.27 -11.21
C LEU A 241 11.05 -1.57 -10.56
N TYR A 242 10.01 -2.16 -11.12
CA TYR A 242 9.49 -3.48 -10.76
C TYR A 242 9.94 -4.49 -11.80
N LEU A 243 10.79 -5.42 -11.35
CA LEU A 243 11.42 -6.43 -12.17
C LEU A 243 10.92 -7.82 -11.79
N ASP A 244 10.47 -8.57 -12.78
CA ASP A 244 10.03 -9.96 -12.59
C ASP A 244 11.15 -10.91 -13.01
N MET A 245 11.82 -11.50 -12.02
CA MET A 245 12.93 -12.43 -12.25
C MET A 245 12.46 -13.84 -12.64
N LEU A 246 11.18 -14.16 -12.40
CA LEU A 246 10.57 -15.46 -12.71
C LEU A 246 9.83 -15.45 -14.06
N SER A 247 9.76 -14.29 -14.71
CA SER A 247 9.19 -14.13 -16.05
C SER A 247 9.89 -15.01 -17.09
N SER A 248 9.14 -15.49 -18.09
CA SER A 248 9.70 -16.20 -19.24
C SER A 248 10.66 -15.36 -20.10
N TYR A 249 10.60 -14.03 -19.93
CA TYR A 249 11.52 -13.11 -20.60
C TYR A 249 12.87 -13.01 -19.88
N THR A 250 12.90 -13.32 -18.58
CA THR A 250 14.11 -13.20 -17.78
C THR A 250 15.05 -14.36 -18.05
N LYS A 251 16.23 -14.04 -18.54
CA LYS A 251 17.27 -15.02 -18.88
C LYS A 251 18.63 -14.37 -18.94
N LEU A 252 19.62 -15.20 -18.66
CA LEU A 252 21.03 -14.92 -18.86
C LEU A 252 21.48 -15.48 -20.22
#